data_AF-A0A379WR22-F1
#
_entry.id   AF-A0A379WR22-F1
#
_cell.length_a   1.000
_cell.length_b   1.000
_cell.length_c   1.000
_cell.angle_alpha   90.00
_cell.angle_beta   90.00
_cell.angle_gamma   90.00
#
_symmetry.space_group_name_H-M   'P 1'
#
loop_
_entity.id
_entity.type
_entity.pdbx_description
1 polymer ?
#
loop_
_entity_poly.entity_id
_entity_poly.type
_entity_poly.pdbx_seq_one_letter_code
_entity_poly.pdbx_strand_id
1 'polypeptide(L)' 'MIDGEMHGDAALVESIRNDRMPDSPLKGAANILVMPNMEAARISYNLLRVSSSEGVTVRPGPDGRV' A
#
# COMPACT_ATOMS: atom_id res chain seq x y z
N MET A 1 -12.37 -5.19 -4.07
CA MET A 1 -12.67 -3.93 -4.80
C MET A 1 -11.33 -3.31 -5.14
N ILE A 2 -11.13 -2.94 -6.39
CA ILE A 2 -9.84 -2.44 -6.90
C ILE A 2 -10.12 -1.03 -7.39
N ASP A 3 -9.37 -0.06 -6.88
CA ASP A 3 -9.35 1.31 -7.39
C ASP A 3 -8.08 1.52 -8.21
N GLY A 4 -8.11 2.47 -9.14
CA GLY A 4 -7.07 2.71 -10.14
C GLY A 4 -5.79 3.35 -9.57
N GLU A 5 -5.20 4.25 -10.35
CA GLU A 5 -4.03 5.01 -9.91
C GLU A 5 -4.38 5.91 -8.73
N MET A 6 -3.66 5.75 -7.62
CA MET A 6 -3.93 6.48 -6.38
C MET A 6 -2.63 6.85 -5.66
N HIS A 7 -2.64 8.02 -5.02
CA HIS A 7 -1.55 8.43 -4.14
C HIS A 7 -1.60 7.62 -2.83
N GLY A 8 -0.44 7.27 -2.28
CA GLY A 8 -0.36 6.42 -1.09
C GLY A 8 -1.05 7.00 0.15
N ASP A 9 -1.07 8.32 0.31
CA ASP A 9 -1.77 9.01 1.38
C ASP A 9 -3.31 8.88 1.25
N ALA A 10 -3.86 9.06 0.05
CA ALA A 10 -5.27 8.81 -0.25
C ALA A 10 -5.66 7.32 -0.12
N ALA A 11 -4.74 6.41 -0.47
CA ALA A 11 -4.99 4.99 -0.29
C ALA A 11 -5.15 4.62 1.21
N LEU A 12 -4.37 5.25 2.09
CA LEU A 12 -4.34 4.92 3.52
C LEU A 12 -5.27 5.80 4.38
N VAL A 13 -5.58 7.02 3.95
CA VAL A 13 -6.37 8.00 4.70
C VAL A 13 -7.63 8.35 3.92
N GLU A 14 -8.77 7.83 4.37
CA GLU A 14 -10.06 7.99 3.70
C GLU A 14 -10.50 9.45 3.56
N SER A 15 -10.20 10.32 4.54
CA SER A 15 -10.54 11.75 4.42
C SER A 15 -9.82 12.41 3.25
N ILE A 16 -8.52 12.14 3.07
CA ILE A 16 -7.74 12.65 1.92
C ILE A 16 -8.29 12.08 0.61
N ARG A 17 -8.71 10.80 0.61
CA ARG A 17 -9.32 10.18 -0.56
C ARG A 17 -10.63 10.83 -0.93
N ASN A 18 -11.53 11.06 0.02
CA ASN A 18 -12.84 11.66 -0.25
C ASN A 18 -12.70 13.07 -0.82
N ASP A 19 -11.68 13.82 -0.41
CA ASP A 19 -11.40 15.16 -0.94
C ASP A 19 -10.88 15.14 -2.38
N ARG A 20 -10.05 14.16 -2.74
CA ARG A 20 -9.37 14.10 -4.07
C ARG A 20 -10.06 13.18 -5.08
N MET A 21 -10.76 12.17 -4.60
CA MET A 21 -11.36 11.06 -5.34
C MET A 21 -12.73 10.70 -4.72
N PRO A 22 -13.72 11.61 -4.75
CA PRO A 22 -15.01 11.42 -4.08
C PRO A 22 -15.82 10.24 -4.62
N ASP A 23 -15.59 9.86 -5.87
CA ASP A 23 -16.27 8.73 -6.53
C ASP A 23 -15.55 7.38 -6.32
N SER A 24 -14.45 7.36 -5.56
CA SER A 24 -13.73 6.14 -5.22
C SER A 24 -14.69 5.14 -4.56
N PRO A 25 -14.79 3.89 -5.06
CA PRO A 25 -15.62 2.89 -4.42
C PRO A 25 -14.95 2.35 -3.13
N LEU A 26 -13.63 2.56 -2.96
CA LEU A 26 -12.85 2.08 -1.81
C LEU A 26 -13.31 2.72 -0.50
N LYS A 27 -13.46 1.88 0.54
CA LYS A 27 -13.87 2.28 1.89
C LYS A 27 -12.77 1.99 2.91
N GLY A 28 -12.58 2.90 3.85
CA GLY A 28 -11.52 2.82 4.86
C GLY A 28 -10.11 2.89 4.25
N ALA A 29 -9.12 2.36 4.97
CA ALA A 29 -7.75 2.27 4.47
C ALA A 29 -7.58 1.08 3.51
N ALA A 30 -6.79 1.27 2.45
CA ALA A 30 -6.38 0.18 1.56
C ALA A 30 -5.60 -0.87 2.35
N ASN A 31 -5.96 -2.14 2.16
CA ASN A 31 -5.27 -3.29 2.75
C ASN A 31 -4.16 -3.84 1.84
N ILE A 32 -4.17 -3.49 0.55
CA ILE A 32 -3.19 -3.90 -0.44
C ILE A 32 -2.77 -2.67 -1.24
N LEU A 33 -1.46 -2.51 -1.38
CA LEU A 33 -0.85 -1.44 -2.17
C LEU A 33 -0.06 -2.07 -3.31
N VAL A 34 -0.52 -1.84 -4.54
CA VAL A 34 0.19 -2.25 -5.75
C VAL A 34 1.06 -1.09 -6.22
N MET A 35 2.36 -1.33 -6.33
CA MET A 35 3.33 -0.30 -6.69
C MET A 35 3.55 -0.28 -8.21
N PRO A 36 3.79 0.89 -8.82
CA PRO A 36 3.90 1.01 -10.28
C PRO A 36 5.14 0.31 -10.84
N ASN A 37 6.19 0.10 -10.03
CA ASN A 37 7.39 -0.64 -10.41
C ASN A 37 8.14 -1.18 -9.18
N MET A 38 9.16 -2.00 -9.44
CA MET A 38 9.99 -2.65 -8.42
C MET A 38 10.75 -1.66 -7.53
N GLU A 39 11.22 -0.54 -8.09
CA GLU A 39 12.00 0.44 -7.34
C GLU A 39 11.10 1.22 -6.36
N ALA A 40 9.90 1.62 -6.79
CA ALA A 40 8.89 2.21 -5.91
C ALA A 40 8.50 1.25 -4.78
N ALA A 41 8.35 -0.05 -5.08
CA ALA A 41 8.09 -1.06 -4.08
C ALA A 41 9.23 -1.20 -3.06
N ARG A 42 10.49 -1.24 -3.54
CA ARG A 42 11.68 -1.35 -2.68
C ARG A 42 11.86 -0.14 -1.76
N ILE A 43 11.71 1.07 -2.29
CA ILE A 43 11.80 2.31 -1.51
C ILE A 43 10.73 2.31 -0.43
N SER A 44 9.47 2.09 -0.80
CA SER A 44 8.34 2.07 0.15
C SER A 44 8.52 1.00 1.22
N TYR A 45 8.92 -0.21 0.83
CA TYR A 45 9.20 -1.30 1.76
C TYR A 45 10.32 -0.96 2.76
N ASN A 46 11.43 -0.41 2.28
CA ASN A 46 12.54 -0.02 3.14
C ASN A 46 12.13 1.08 4.13
N LEU A 47 11.37 2.07 3.66
CA LEU A 47 10.84 3.13 4.51
C LEU A 47 9.92 2.56 5.60
N LEU A 48 8.94 1.72 5.23
CA LEU A 48 8.03 1.10 6.19
C LEU A 48 8.76 0.22 7.20
N ARG A 49 9.76 -0.57 6.77
CA ARG A 49 10.57 -1.42 7.65
C ARG A 49 11.37 -0.63 8.67
N VAL A 50 11.90 0.55 8.29
CA VAL A 50 12.70 1.38 9.21
C VAL A 50 11.80 2.21 10.12
N SER A 51 10.67 2.70 9.62
CA SER A 51 9.75 3.55 10.38
C SER A 51 8.80 2.77 11.30
N SER A 52 8.56 1.48 11.04
CA SER A 52 7.62 0.65 11.82
C SER A 52 8.38 -0.33 12.72
N SER A 53 8.24 -0.20 14.04
CA SER A 53 8.89 -1.09 15.01
C SER A 53 8.31 -2.51 15.06
N GLU A 54 7.07 -2.71 14.58
CA GLU A 54 6.30 -3.95 14.80
C GLU A 54 5.93 -4.69 13.49
N GLY A 55 6.45 -4.23 12.34
CA GLY A 55 6.10 -4.82 11.05
C GLY A 55 6.79 -6.17 10.81
N VAL A 56 6.02 -7.26 10.74
CA VAL A 56 6.52 -8.56 10.28
C VAL A 56 6.58 -8.55 8.76
N THR A 57 7.77 -8.70 8.19
CA THR A 57 7.91 -8.94 6.75
C THR A 57 7.77 -10.43 6.47
N VAL A 58 6.72 -10.80 5.75
CA VAL A 58 6.58 -12.13 5.15
C VAL A 58 7.00 -12.04 3.68
N ARG A 59 7.91 -12.92 3.27
CA ARG A 59 8.30 -13.11 1.89
C ARG A 59 8.11 -14.58 1.53
N PRO A 60 7.58 -14.90 0.34
CA PRO A 60 7.58 -16.28 -0.13
C PRO A 60 9.01 -16.84 -0.12
N GLY A 61 9.17 -18.05 0.43
CA GLY A 61 10.41 -18.80 0.37
C GLY A 61 10.86 -19.04 -1.08
N PRO A 62 12.13 -19.38 -1.32
CA PRO A 62 12.67 -19.68 -2.65
C PRO A 62 11.93 -20.83 -3.36
N ASP A 63 11.16 -21.62 -2.63
CA ASP A 63 10.31 -22.74 -3.07
C ASP A 63 8.81 -22.39 -3.16
N GLY A 64 8.43 -21.13 -2.93
CA GLY A 64 7.04 -20.67 -3.00
C GLY A 64 6.18 -20.99 -1.78
N ARG A 65 6.77 -21.40 -0.66
CA ARG A 65 6.06 -21.61 0.61
C ARG A 65 6.15 -20.37 1.50
N VAL A 66 5.05 -20.04 2.16
CA VAL A 66 4.95 -18.93 3.13
C VAL A 66 5.36 -19.39 4.52
#